data_AF-A0A3Q0JN63-F1
#
_entry.id   AF-A0A3Q0JN63-F1
#
_cell.length_a   1.000
_cell.length_b   1.000
_cell.length_c   1.000
_cell.angle_alpha   90.00
_cell.angle_beta   90.00
_cell.angle_gamma   90.00
#
_symmetry.space_group_name_H-M   'P 1'
#
loop_
_entity.id
_entity.type
_entity.pdbx_description
1 polymer ?
#
loop_
_entity_poly.entity_id
_entity_poly.type
_entity_poly.pdbx_seq_one_letter_code
_entity_poly.pdbx_strand_id
1 'polypeptide(L)' 'MNGSFVSLVTSSTIVITTTSTTIVITTTSTTIVITTTSTTIVITTTSTTIVNTTTSTTIVNTTTIIIT' A
#
# COMPACT_ATOMS: atom_id res chain seq x y z
N MET A 1 2.61 16.48 -10.97
CA MET A 1 2.08 15.13 -11.26
C MET A 1 0.57 15.25 -11.17
N ASN A 2 -0.20 14.81 -12.18
CA ASN A 2 -1.67 14.84 -12.17
C ASN A 2 -2.16 13.43 -12.57
N GLY A 3 -1.98 12.45 -11.69
CA GLY A 3 -2.26 11.05 -11.99
C GLY A 3 -2.87 10.30 -10.80
N SER A 4 -3.54 9.20 -11.08
CA SER A 4 -4.01 8.25 -10.07
C SER A 4 -3.30 6.93 -10.28
N PHE A 5 -2.86 6.30 -9.19
CA PHE A 5 -2.35 4.93 -9.18
C PHE A 5 -3.32 4.06 -8.40
N VAL A 6 -3.80 2.98 -9.02
CA VAL A 6 -4.68 2.01 -8.38
C VAL A 6 -4.09 0.62 -8.59
N SER A 7 -3.87 -0.12 -7.50
CA SER A 7 -3.36 -1.50 -7.55
C SER A 7 -4.17 -2.42 -6.67
N LEU A 8 -4.59 -3.55 -7.25
CA LEU A 8 -5.20 -4.68 -6.56
C LEU A 8 -4.38 -5.92 -6.91
N VAL A 9 -3.67 -6.49 -5.94
CA VAL A 9 -2.78 -7.63 -6.19
C VAL A 9 -2.74 -8.60 -5.00
N THR A 10 -2.71 -9.89 -5.33
CA THR A 10 -2.56 -11.00 -4.38
C THR A 10 -1.43 -11.91 -4.84
N SER A 11 -0.42 -12.08 -3.99
CA SER A 11 0.80 -12.87 -4.25
C SER A 11 1.42 -13.29 -2.92
N SER A 12 2.35 -14.26 -2.90
CA SER A 12 3.07 -14.61 -1.67
C SER A 12 3.99 -13.48 -1.17
N THR A 13 4.56 -12.69 -2.09
CA THR A 13 5.36 -11.51 -1.77
C THR A 13 4.93 -10.37 -2.67
N ILE A 14 4.74 -9.17 -2.10
CA ILE A 14 4.35 -7.97 -2.83
C ILE A 14 5.31 -6.83 -2.47
N VAL A 15 5.86 -6.17 -3.49
CA VAL A 15 6.65 -4.94 -3.34
C VAL A 15 6.02 -3.87 -4.24
N ILE A 16 5.61 -2.74 -3.66
CA ILE A 16 5.05 -1.61 -4.40
C ILE A 16 5.85 -0.35 -4.09
N THR A 17 6.38 0.28 -5.14
CA THR A 17 7.01 1.59 -5.08
C THR A 17 6.38 2.51 -6.10
N THR A 18 5.71 3.57 -5.67
CA THR A 18 4.99 4.46 -6.60
C THR A 18 4.86 5.90 -6.07
N THR A 19 4.79 6.85 -7.02
CA THR A 19 4.57 8.27 -6.76
C THR A 19 3.46 8.78 -7.67
N SER A 20 2.43 9.40 -7.08
CA SER A 20 1.23 9.84 -7.81
C SER A 20 0.51 10.94 -7.01
N THR A 21 -0.46 11.67 -7.58
CA THR A 21 -1.31 12.59 -6.77
C THR A 21 -2.35 11.85 -5.95
N THR A 22 -2.84 10.72 -6.45
CA THR A 22 -3.69 9.83 -5.66
C THR A 22 -3.17 8.40 -5.80
N ILE A 23 -3.09 7.69 -4.68
CA ILE A 23 -2.68 6.29 -4.61
C ILE A 23 -3.77 5.51 -3.87
N VAL A 24 -4.26 4.44 -4.49
CA VAL A 24 -5.13 3.44 -3.87
C VAL A 24 -4.50 2.06 -4.04
N ILE A 25 -4.16 1.39 -2.94
CA ILE A 25 -3.53 0.07 -2.95
C ILE A 25 -4.37 -0.86 -2.10
N THR A 26 -4.74 -2.02 -2.65
CA THR A 26 -5.36 -3.12 -1.91
C THR A 26 -4.57 -4.39 -2.16
N THR A 27 -3.98 -4.96 -1.12
CA THR A 27 -3.07 -6.11 -1.27
C THR A 27 -3.25 -7.16 -0.19
N THR A 28 -3.08 -8.42 -0.60
CA THR A 28 -3.06 -9.58 0.29
C THR A 28 -1.83 -10.43 -0.03
N SER A 29 -1.03 -10.74 0.98
CA SER A 29 0.24 -11.49 0.80
C SER A 29 0.74 -12.05 2.12
N THR A 30 1.77 -12.89 2.13
CA THR A 30 2.47 -13.24 3.39
C THR A 30 3.50 -12.18 3.74
N THR A 31 4.11 -11.53 2.74
CA THR A 31 5.04 -10.41 2.94
C THR A 31 4.67 -9.23 2.05
N ILE A 32 4.51 -8.04 2.63
CA ILE A 32 4.20 -6.80 1.92
C ILE A 32 5.25 -5.74 2.23
N VAL A 33 5.81 -5.12 1.19
CA VAL A 33 6.64 -3.92 1.29
C VAL A 33 6.04 -2.82 0.42
N ILE A 34 5.65 -1.69 1.01
CA ILE A 34 5.07 -0.54 0.30
C ILE A 34 5.89 0.71 0.60
N THR A 35 6.31 1.40 -0.47
CA THR A 35 6.94 2.73 -0.39
C THR A 35 6.21 3.69 -1.33
N THR A 36 5.56 4.71 -0.77
CA THR A 36 4.70 5.59 -1.58
C THR A 36 4.76 7.05 -1.19
N THR A 37 4.71 7.93 -2.19
CA THR A 37 4.62 9.38 -2.01
C THR A 37 3.44 9.94 -2.79
N SER A 38 2.54 10.67 -2.13
CA SER A 38 1.36 11.24 -2.78
C SER A 38 0.74 12.42 -2.04
N THR A 39 -0.22 13.13 -2.64
CA THR A 39 -1.10 14.02 -1.88
C THR A 39 -2.22 13.25 -1.17
N THR A 40 -2.70 12.14 -1.74
CA THR A 40 -3.73 11.30 -1.08
C THR A 40 -3.38 9.83 -1.23
N ILE A 41 -3.30 9.12 -0.11
CA ILE A 41 -3.00 7.70 -0.05
C ILE A 41 -4.13 6.94 0.66
N VAL A 42 -4.63 5.88 0.03
CA VAL A 42 -5.51 4.88 0.63
C VAL A 42 -4.85 3.51 0.48
N ILE A 43 -4.46 2.87 1.58
CA ILE A 43 -3.84 1.53 1.59
C ILE A 43 -4.68 0.58 2.43
N THR A 44 -5.05 -0.56 1.84
CA THR A 44 -5.64 -1.70 2.54
C THR A 44 -4.73 -2.91 2.37
N THR A 45 -4.21 -3.45 3.46
CA THR A 45 -3.25 -4.56 3.45
C THR A 45 -3.67 -5.67 4.39
N THR A 46 -3.50 -6.92 3.96
CA THR A 46 -3.63 -8.11 4.80
C THR A 46 -2.39 -8.97 4.63
N SER A 47 -1.64 -9.21 5.71
CA SER A 47 -0.40 -9.99 5.63
C SER A 47 0.11 -10.48 6.99
N THR A 48 1.03 -11.44 6.99
CA THR A 48 1.75 -11.83 8.22
C THR A 48 2.88 -10.84 8.51
N THR A 49 3.59 -10.34 7.49
CA THR A 49 4.65 -9.33 7.60
C THR A 49 4.37 -8.12 6.71
N ILE A 50 4.49 -6.91 7.26
CA ILE A 50 4.26 -5.65 6.54
C ILE A 50 5.36 -4.64 6.88
N VAL A 51 5.95 -4.06 5.84
CA VAL A 51 6.76 -2.84 5.92
C VAL A 51 6.08 -1.78 5.06
N ASN A 52 5.67 -0.67 5.65
CA ASN A 52 4.95 0.38 4.95
C ASN A 52 5.53 1.77 5.28
N THR A 53 6.09 2.41 4.26
CA THR A 53 6.67 3.75 4.34
C THR A 53 5.91 4.69 3.41
N THR A 54 5.14 5.61 3.98
CA THR A 54 4.29 6.53 3.21
C THR A 54 4.53 7.98 3.57
N THR A 55 4.61 8.84 2.55
CA THR A 55 4.61 10.30 2.71
C THR A 55 3.38 10.89 2.02
N SER A 56 2.51 11.57 2.77
CA SER A 56 1.34 12.23 2.20
C SER A 56 0.76 13.34 3.05
N THR A 57 -0.04 14.20 2.42
CA THR A 57 -0.88 15.16 3.14
C THR A 57 -2.12 14.50 3.72
N THR A 58 -2.68 13.48 3.05
CA THR A 58 -3.81 12.67 3.55
C THR A 58 -3.51 11.18 3.43
N ILE A 59 -3.60 10.45 4.55
CA ILE A 59 -3.35 9.00 4.61
C ILE A 59 -4.53 8.31 5.27
N VAL A 60 -5.11 7.34 4.57
CA VAL A 60 -5.99 6.30 5.13
C VAL A 60 -5.29 4.98 5.00
N ASN A 61 -5.00 4.32 6.11
CA ASN A 61 -4.30 3.04 6.14
C ASN A 61 -5.07 2.04 6.99
N THR A 62 -5.52 0.96 6.36
CA THR A 62 -6.13 -0.19 7.03
C THR A 62 -5.19 -1.38 6.88
N THR A 63 -4.74 -1.89 8.01
CA THR A 63 -3.77 -2.99 8.06
C THR A 63 -4.33 -4.13 8.90
N THR A 64 -4.36 -5.33 8.33
CA THR A 64 -4.68 -6.58 9.04
C THR A 64 -3.44 -7.45 9.11
N ILE A 65 -2.94 -7.68 10.32
CA ILE A 65 -1.84 -8.64 10.56
C ILE A 65 -2.45 -10.01 10.88
N ILE A 66 -2.08 -11.02 10.10
CA ILE A 66 -2.45 -12.41 10.37
C ILE A 66 -1.41 -12.99 11.33
N ILE A 67 -1.85 -13.40 12.52
CA ILE A 67 -1.04 -14.14 13.49
C ILE A 67 -1.44 -15.61 13.36
N THR A 68 -0.54 -16.42 12.78
CA THR A 68 -0.67 -17.88 12.65
C THR A 68 0.22 -18.58 13.66
#